data_AF-A0A936U5E0-F1
#
_entry.id   AF-A0A936U5E0-F1
#
_cell.length_a   1.000
_cell.length_b   1.000
_cell.length_c   1.000
_cell.angle_alpha   90.00
_cell.angle_beta   90.00
_cell.angle_gamma   90.00
#
_symmetry.space_group_name_H-M   'P 1'
#
loop_
_entity.id
_entity.type
_entity.pdbx_description
1 polymer ?
#
loop_
_entity_poly.entity_id
_entity_poly.type
_entity_poly.pdbx_seq_one_letter_code
_entity_poly.pdbx_strand_id
1 'polypeptide(L)'
;MMVLVAQASPAGLRPALCRLLAELGEVQVRLRAPELAALAPGSVALLRVVPEDILWLNYNRPLVSERRLKLVLWAEGEVASAMRAQAPDFFDWISHVLPCPRLTPGFALAGVKALGPRSTARWDGDGLVGALRSAGQESMVVFEDASRHYRSLQRAARSATAGVCWTAVDRARRLHRARWAMAEARVNGPGLLLNAALPTPGWVSLHARCQDWGEAAAALAEAGVPDPAREAALLGLEPEAITLRAAMLGFGAPPPPAPSLDPLADEGARLADHAASLPGLALTIPPSLLQRAGLPLAVAAPTTALERRVTALVDALWAAEEASAEPWLKASREALDLGHPDAALTWAQRAARLADSPERVALAEQALGLARLALGDVSTQPDPSEQISRPLALPDLSAAERARTQLHLAFVALTRGDLDRARGMFDELLLTLDDVEEHRGLRGAAKGGLGRIALALGELTRARAPG
;
A
#
# COMPACT_ATOMS: atom_id res chain seq x y z
N MET A 1 -21.95 41.34 5.80
CA MET A 1 -21.59 40.29 6.78
C MET A 1 -20.33 39.63 6.27
N MET A 2 -19.29 39.54 7.10
CA MET A 2 -18.00 38.97 6.71
C MET A 2 -17.49 38.04 7.80
N VAL A 3 -17.21 36.80 7.45
CA VAL A 3 -16.68 35.79 8.35
C VAL A 3 -15.32 35.35 7.83
N LEU A 4 -14.30 35.38 8.69
CA LEU A 4 -12.99 34.81 8.39
C LEU A 4 -12.87 33.44 9.02
N VAL A 5 -12.67 32.42 8.20
CA VAL A 5 -12.21 31.11 8.65
C VAL A 5 -10.69 31.14 8.63
N ALA A 6 -10.09 31.31 9.81
CA ALA A 6 -8.65 31.37 10.01
C ALA A 6 -8.07 29.95 10.18
N GLN A 7 -6.79 29.78 9.86
CA GLN A 7 -6.11 28.48 9.87
C GLN A 7 -6.83 27.45 8.99
N ALA A 8 -7.41 27.94 7.89
CA ALA A 8 -8.20 27.14 6.98
C ALA A 8 -7.40 25.91 6.51
N SER A 9 -8.04 24.74 6.53
CA SER A 9 -7.43 23.48 6.10
C SER A 9 -8.20 22.90 4.92
N PRO A 10 -7.54 22.30 3.91
CA PRO A 10 -8.22 21.68 2.77
C PRO A 10 -9.33 20.70 3.18
N ALA A 11 -9.10 19.90 4.23
CA ALA A 11 -10.06 18.93 4.76
C ALA A 11 -11.35 19.56 5.29
N GLY A 12 -11.31 20.80 5.77
CA GLY A 12 -12.49 21.52 6.28
C GLY A 12 -13.34 22.20 5.22
N LEU A 13 -12.84 22.30 3.98
CA LEU A 13 -13.47 23.07 2.92
C LEU A 13 -14.84 22.49 2.51
N ARG A 14 -14.89 21.20 2.20
CA ARG A 14 -16.15 20.53 1.81
C ARG A 14 -17.21 20.64 2.92
N PRO A 15 -16.93 20.27 4.19
CA PRO A 15 -17.91 20.42 5.25
C PRO A 15 -18.45 21.85 5.41
N ALA A 16 -17.57 22.85 5.31
CA ALA A 16 -17.97 24.25 5.37
C ALA A 16 -18.88 24.64 4.19
N LEU A 17 -18.50 24.29 2.96
CA LEU A 17 -19.30 24.60 1.77
C LEU A 17 -20.66 23.87 1.77
N CYS A 18 -20.70 22.58 2.11
CA CYS A 18 -21.94 21.82 2.24
C CYS A 18 -22.88 22.47 3.26
N ARG A 19 -22.36 22.93 4.40
CA ARG A 19 -23.19 23.64 5.40
C ARG A 19 -23.69 24.98 4.88
N LEU A 20 -22.83 25.76 4.21
CA LEU A 20 -23.25 27.05 3.62
C LEU A 20 -24.34 26.86 2.55
N LEU A 21 -24.21 25.85 1.69
CA LEU A 21 -25.21 25.53 0.68
C LEU A 21 -26.53 25.05 1.30
N ALA A 22 -26.46 24.22 2.35
CA ALA A 22 -27.67 23.75 3.03
C ALA A 22 -28.46 24.88 3.70
N GLU A 23 -27.77 25.88 4.25
CA GLU A 23 -28.39 27.01 4.97
C GLU A 23 -28.79 28.18 4.06
N LEU A 24 -28.00 28.45 3.02
CA LEU A 24 -28.12 29.68 2.20
C LEU A 24 -28.56 29.40 0.76
N GLY A 25 -28.61 28.13 0.35
CA GLY A 25 -28.98 27.70 -1.00
C GLY A 25 -27.86 27.90 -2.02
N GLU A 26 -27.65 29.15 -2.47
CA GLU A 26 -26.66 29.50 -3.48
C GLU A 26 -25.43 30.17 -2.87
N VAL A 27 -24.26 29.59 -3.12
CA VAL A 27 -22.96 30.10 -2.65
C VAL A 27 -22.00 30.13 -3.82
N GLN A 28 -21.47 31.31 -4.11
CA GLN A 28 -20.48 31.52 -5.17
C GLN A 28 -19.08 31.22 -4.64
N VAL A 29 -18.34 30.34 -5.30
CA VAL A 29 -16.98 29.98 -4.87
C VAL A 29 -15.97 30.70 -5.74
N ARG A 30 -15.08 31.49 -5.13
CA ARG A 30 -14.08 32.29 -5.84
C ARG A 30 -12.68 32.00 -5.32
N LEU A 31 -11.72 31.98 -6.23
CA LEU A 31 -10.34 31.63 -5.91
C LEU A 31 -9.46 32.86 -5.76
N ARG A 32 -9.85 33.96 -6.41
CA ARG A 32 -9.15 35.25 -6.37
C ARG A 32 -10.11 36.38 -6.05
N ALA A 33 -9.67 37.32 -5.22
CA ALA A 33 -10.48 38.46 -4.81
C ALA A 33 -11.01 39.33 -5.96
N PRO A 34 -10.25 39.60 -7.06
CA PRO A 34 -10.77 40.32 -8.21
C PRO A 34 -12.04 39.72 -8.84
N GLU A 35 -12.26 38.41 -8.71
CA GLU A 35 -13.46 37.75 -9.23
C GLU A 35 -14.75 38.20 -8.53
N LEU A 36 -14.64 38.80 -7.33
CA LEU A 36 -15.79 39.39 -6.62
C LEU A 36 -16.48 40.50 -7.43
N ALA A 37 -15.75 41.17 -8.32
CA ALA A 37 -16.30 42.23 -9.17
C ALA A 37 -17.34 41.71 -10.19
N ALA A 38 -17.34 40.41 -10.49
CA ALA A 38 -18.32 39.79 -11.37
C ALA A 38 -19.61 39.37 -10.63
N LEU A 39 -19.64 39.40 -9.30
CA LEU A 39 -20.77 38.89 -8.52
C LEU A 39 -21.95 39.87 -8.48
N ALA A 40 -23.17 39.35 -8.58
CA ALA A 40 -24.38 40.16 -8.45
C ALA A 40 -24.49 40.80 -7.03
N PRO A 41 -25.17 41.95 -6.90
CA PRO A 41 -25.43 42.52 -5.59
C PRO A 41 -26.19 41.56 -4.68
N GLY A 42 -25.78 41.46 -3.42
CA GLY A 42 -26.37 40.59 -2.39
C GLY A 42 -25.89 39.15 -2.41
N SER A 43 -25.00 38.76 -3.33
CA SER A 43 -24.45 37.40 -3.40
C SER A 43 -23.71 36.99 -2.12
N VAL A 44 -23.80 35.71 -1.79
CA VAL A 44 -22.95 35.04 -0.80
C VAL A 44 -21.77 34.43 -1.53
N ALA A 45 -20.56 34.72 -1.08
CA ALA A 45 -19.34 34.18 -1.67
C ALA A 45 -18.44 33.51 -0.63
N LEU A 46 -17.95 32.31 -0.96
CA LEU A 46 -16.82 31.68 -0.30
C LEU A 46 -15.56 32.01 -1.11
N LEU A 47 -14.67 32.81 -0.55
CA LEU A 47 -13.45 33.28 -1.20
C LEU A 47 -12.23 32.58 -0.58
N ARG A 48 -11.44 31.87 -1.40
CA ARG A 48 -10.07 31.53 -1.03
C ARG A 48 -9.26 32.82 -0.96
N VAL A 49 -8.64 33.10 0.17
CA VAL A 49 -7.74 34.25 0.29
C VAL A 49 -6.32 33.76 0.13
N VAL A 50 -5.61 34.35 -0.84
CA VAL A 50 -4.17 34.16 -1.05
C VAL A 50 -3.41 35.46 -0.71
N PRO A 51 -2.09 35.42 -0.47
CA PRO A 51 -1.33 36.61 -0.08
C PRO A 51 -1.52 37.81 -1.01
N GLU A 52 -1.61 37.58 -2.32
CA GLU A 52 -1.72 38.62 -3.35
C GLU A 52 -3.07 39.36 -3.30
N ASP A 53 -4.08 38.75 -2.68
CA ASP A 53 -5.44 39.31 -2.63
C ASP A 53 -5.62 40.30 -1.46
N ILE A 54 -4.72 40.29 -0.47
CA ILE A 54 -4.87 41.02 0.79
C ILE A 54 -5.00 42.53 0.55
N LEU A 55 -4.06 43.11 -0.21
CA LEU A 55 -4.11 44.54 -0.53
C LEU A 55 -5.29 44.88 -1.42
N TRP A 56 -5.63 44.01 -2.38
CA TRP A 56 -6.79 44.22 -3.25
C TRP A 56 -8.07 44.33 -2.43
N LEU A 57 -8.27 43.43 -1.45
CA LEU A 57 -9.42 43.47 -0.55
C LEU A 57 -9.45 44.76 0.27
N ASN A 58 -8.30 45.26 0.74
CA ASN A 58 -8.22 46.53 1.47
C ASN A 58 -8.54 47.77 0.62
N TYR A 59 -8.14 47.78 -0.65
CA TYR A 59 -8.45 48.88 -1.56
C TYR A 59 -9.88 48.84 -2.09
N ASN A 60 -10.43 47.64 -2.32
CA ASN A 60 -11.72 47.46 -2.98
C ASN A 60 -12.87 47.18 -1.99
N ARG A 61 -12.74 47.64 -0.74
CA ARG A 61 -13.83 47.61 0.25
C ARG A 61 -15.13 48.25 -0.23
N PRO A 62 -15.11 49.40 -0.95
CA PRO A 62 -16.33 49.99 -1.49
C PRO A 62 -17.12 49.00 -2.36
N LEU A 63 -16.44 48.18 -3.18
CA LEU A 63 -17.09 47.17 -4.01
C LEU A 63 -17.88 46.16 -3.18
N VAL A 64 -17.30 45.67 -2.08
CA VAL A 64 -17.95 44.72 -1.16
C VAL A 64 -19.19 45.35 -0.51
N SER A 65 -19.08 46.61 -0.09
CA SER A 65 -20.16 47.36 0.56
C SER A 65 -21.30 47.73 -0.39
N GLU A 66 -20.98 48.36 -1.53
CA GLU A 66 -21.95 48.82 -2.53
C GLU A 66 -22.75 47.66 -3.10
N ARG A 67 -22.08 46.54 -3.40
CA ARG A 67 -22.75 45.31 -3.84
C ARG A 67 -23.35 44.50 -2.70
N ARG A 68 -23.21 44.93 -1.44
CA ARG A 68 -23.76 44.24 -0.27
C ARG A 68 -23.37 42.75 -0.22
N LEU A 69 -22.13 42.44 -0.59
CA LEU A 69 -21.65 41.06 -0.64
C LEU A 69 -21.58 40.47 0.78
N LYS A 70 -21.89 39.19 0.89
CA LYS A 70 -21.73 38.40 2.13
C LYS A 70 -20.55 37.46 1.93
N LEU A 71 -19.45 37.69 2.63
CA LEU A 71 -18.20 36.96 2.38
C LEU A 71 -17.89 35.97 3.49
N VAL A 72 -17.52 34.76 3.09
CA VAL A 72 -16.79 33.79 3.92
C VAL A 72 -15.37 33.72 3.36
N LEU A 73 -14.42 34.24 4.12
CA LEU A 73 -13.01 34.31 3.76
C LEU A 73 -12.32 33.04 4.26
N TRP A 74 -11.80 32.23 3.35
CA TRP A 74 -11.09 30.99 3.65
C TRP A 74 -9.58 31.25 3.57
N ALA A 75 -8.94 31.43 4.73
CA ALA A 75 -7.54 31.85 4.80
C ALA A 75 -6.70 30.91 5.67
N GLU A 76 -5.58 30.44 5.10
CA GLU A 76 -4.58 29.67 5.82
C GLU A 76 -3.91 30.52 6.92
N GLY A 77 -3.20 29.87 7.86
CA GLY A 77 -2.73 30.53 9.10
C GLY A 77 -1.87 31.78 8.87
N GLU A 78 -0.94 31.72 7.92
CA GLU A 78 -0.06 32.85 7.58
C GLU A 78 -0.84 33.97 6.88
N VAL A 79 -1.73 33.61 5.94
CA VAL A 79 -2.57 34.57 5.21
C VAL A 79 -3.52 35.31 6.16
N ALA A 80 -4.18 34.60 7.07
CA ALA A 80 -5.08 35.21 8.06
C ALA A 80 -4.33 36.21 8.97
N SER A 81 -3.09 35.91 9.33
CA SER A 81 -2.23 36.80 10.11
C SER A 81 -1.79 38.02 9.30
N ALA A 82 -1.39 37.80 8.04
CA ALA A 82 -1.02 38.86 7.10
C ALA A 82 -2.18 39.81 6.80
N MET A 83 -3.43 39.31 6.71
CA MET A 83 -4.61 40.14 6.52
C MET A 83 -4.78 41.18 7.62
N ARG A 84 -4.59 40.78 8.89
CA ARG A 84 -4.67 41.72 10.02
C ARG A 84 -3.60 42.81 9.94
N ALA A 85 -2.41 42.47 9.46
CA ALA A 85 -1.29 43.41 9.39
C ALA A 85 -1.34 44.33 8.16
N GLN A 86 -1.72 43.80 7.00
CA GLN A 86 -1.60 44.50 5.71
C GLN A 86 -2.93 45.03 5.17
N ALA A 87 -4.06 44.56 5.70
CA ALA A 87 -5.40 45.03 5.33
C ALA A 87 -6.23 45.37 6.58
N PRO A 88 -5.73 46.24 7.49
CA PRO A 88 -6.39 46.51 8.76
C PRO A 88 -7.82 47.04 8.56
N ASP A 89 -8.03 47.92 7.58
CA ASP A 89 -9.34 48.52 7.38
C ASP A 89 -10.39 47.54 6.81
N PHE A 90 -9.96 46.53 6.04
CA PHE A 90 -10.83 45.43 5.62
C PHE A 90 -11.02 44.41 6.74
N PHE A 91 -9.97 44.18 7.53
CA PHE A 91 -10.03 43.30 8.68
C PHE A 91 -11.04 43.79 9.72
N ASP A 92 -11.13 45.10 9.94
CA ASP A 92 -12.12 45.72 10.84
C ASP A 92 -13.58 45.50 10.40
N TRP A 93 -13.81 45.15 9.13
CA TRP A 93 -15.15 44.81 8.62
C TRP A 93 -15.52 43.33 8.86
N ILE A 94 -14.57 42.50 9.29
CA ILE A 94 -14.80 41.09 9.60
C ILE A 94 -15.55 40.99 10.93
N SER A 95 -16.79 40.53 10.88
CA SER A 95 -17.64 40.41 12.07
C SER A 95 -17.26 39.22 12.95
N HIS A 96 -16.73 38.15 12.36
CA HIS A 96 -16.34 36.94 13.10
C HIS A 96 -15.06 36.33 12.55
N VAL A 97 -14.18 35.90 13.44
CA VAL A 97 -12.99 35.10 13.12
C VAL A 97 -13.18 33.73 13.75
N LEU A 98 -13.29 32.69 12.92
CA LEU A 98 -13.53 31.32 13.33
C LEU A 98 -12.27 30.49 13.02
N PRO A 99 -11.68 29.77 14.01
CA PRO A 99 -10.62 28.82 13.71
C PRO A 99 -11.19 27.61 12.97
N CYS A 100 -10.50 27.17 11.91
CA CYS A 100 -10.83 25.93 11.22
C CYS A 100 -10.37 24.72 12.07
N PRO A 101 -11.26 23.77 12.41
CA PRO A 101 -10.83 22.55 13.08
C PRO A 101 -9.89 21.74 12.17
N ARG A 102 -8.90 21.07 12.78
CA ARG A 102 -8.06 20.10 12.06
C ARG A 102 -8.87 18.83 11.82
N LEU A 103 -9.38 18.67 10.60
CA LEU A 103 -10.21 17.54 10.21
C LEU A 103 -9.41 16.56 9.35
N THR A 104 -9.79 15.28 9.41
CA THR A 104 -9.41 14.28 8.41
C THR A 104 -10.28 14.49 7.17
N PRO A 105 -9.72 14.51 5.95
CA PRO A 105 -10.53 14.60 4.73
C PRO A 105 -11.57 13.47 4.67
N GLY A 106 -12.79 13.80 4.23
CA GLY A 106 -13.92 12.87 4.20
C GLY A 106 -13.62 11.60 3.40
N PHE A 107 -12.96 11.72 2.25
CA PHE A 107 -12.57 10.59 1.40
C PHE A 107 -11.55 9.67 2.07
N ALA A 108 -10.63 10.23 2.87
CA ALA A 108 -9.63 9.46 3.61
C ALA A 108 -10.29 8.66 4.74
N LEU A 109 -11.24 9.29 5.45
CA LEU A 109 -12.08 8.65 6.46
C LEU A 109 -12.93 7.53 5.86
N ALA A 110 -13.56 7.78 4.70
CA ALA A 110 -14.34 6.78 3.98
C ALA A 110 -13.45 5.59 3.53
N GLY A 111 -12.23 5.86 3.06
CA GLY A 111 -11.26 4.83 2.68
C GLY A 111 -10.91 3.90 3.83
N VAL A 112 -10.65 4.46 5.01
CA VAL A 112 -10.40 3.69 6.24
C VAL A 112 -11.65 2.89 6.66
N LYS A 113 -12.85 3.49 6.60
CA LYS A 113 -14.10 2.79 6.92
C LYS A 113 -14.43 1.65 5.95
N ALA A 114 -14.00 1.76 4.70
CA ALA A 114 -14.18 0.73 3.67
C ALA A 114 -13.24 -0.48 3.86
N LEU A 115 -12.30 -0.42 4.81
CA LEU A 115 -11.42 -1.53 5.14
C LEU A 115 -12.20 -2.64 5.85
N GLY A 116 -12.68 -3.61 5.07
CA GLY A 116 -13.31 -4.82 5.56
C GLY A 116 -12.32 -5.88 6.05
N PRO A 117 -12.84 -7.02 6.54
CA PRO A 117 -12.03 -8.17 6.89
C PRO A 117 -11.12 -8.61 5.74
N ARG A 118 -9.85 -8.89 6.05
CA ARG A 118 -8.82 -9.32 5.09
C ARG A 118 -8.53 -8.33 3.95
N SER A 119 -9.10 -7.13 3.98
CA SER A 119 -8.75 -6.09 3.01
C SER A 119 -7.29 -5.69 3.19
N THR A 120 -6.65 -5.23 2.11
CA THR A 120 -5.27 -4.77 2.15
C THR A 120 -5.16 -3.40 1.50
N ALA A 121 -4.55 -2.45 2.20
CA ALA A 121 -4.37 -1.10 1.70
C ALA A 121 -3.01 -0.49 2.09
N ARG A 122 -2.48 0.34 1.22
CA ARG A 122 -1.27 1.14 1.49
C ARG A 122 -1.70 2.55 1.81
N TRP A 123 -1.26 3.08 2.95
CA TRP A 123 -1.42 4.49 3.29
C TRP A 123 -0.20 5.29 2.84
N ASP A 124 -0.42 6.34 2.06
CA ASP A 124 0.61 7.26 1.58
C ASP A 124 0.50 8.63 2.27
N GLY A 125 1.63 9.08 2.82
CA GLY A 125 1.76 10.35 3.54
C GLY A 125 1.40 10.27 5.02
N ASP A 126 1.16 11.43 5.61
CA ASP A 126 0.84 11.57 7.04
C ASP A 126 -0.65 11.36 7.31
N GLY A 127 -1.03 11.39 8.60
CA GLY A 127 -2.43 11.45 9.02
C GLY A 127 -3.15 10.12 9.18
N LEU A 128 -2.51 8.96 8.95
CA LEU A 128 -3.14 7.64 9.12
C LEU A 128 -3.78 7.46 10.51
N VAL A 129 -3.03 7.77 11.57
CA VAL A 129 -3.51 7.62 12.95
C VAL A 129 -4.73 8.53 13.20
N GLY A 130 -4.70 9.76 12.66
CA GLY A 130 -5.83 10.68 12.72
C GLY A 130 -7.06 10.11 12.00
N ALA A 131 -6.88 9.54 10.82
CA ALA A 131 -7.94 8.92 10.04
C ALA A 131 -8.53 7.68 10.74
N LEU A 132 -7.68 6.79 11.29
CA LEU A 132 -8.11 5.63 12.09
C LEU A 132 -8.90 6.08 13.32
N ARG A 133 -8.43 7.11 14.04
CA ARG A 133 -9.16 7.67 15.19
C ARG A 133 -10.50 8.25 14.79
N SER A 134 -10.54 9.06 13.73
CA SER A 134 -11.80 9.60 13.18
C SER A 134 -12.77 8.51 12.72
N ALA A 135 -12.26 7.36 12.29
CA ALA A 135 -13.06 6.20 11.91
C ALA A 135 -13.54 5.35 13.10
N GLY A 136 -13.05 5.62 14.32
CA GLY A 136 -13.29 4.75 15.49
C GLY A 136 -12.52 3.43 15.43
N GLN A 137 -11.42 3.39 14.67
CA GLN A 137 -10.63 2.19 14.36
C GLN A 137 -9.19 2.24 14.91
N GLU A 138 -8.83 3.26 15.71
CA GLU A 138 -7.45 3.42 16.24
C GLU A 138 -6.98 2.22 17.07
N SER A 139 -7.86 1.66 17.91
CA SER A 139 -7.56 0.48 18.71
C SER A 139 -7.53 -0.82 17.90
N MET A 140 -7.90 -0.78 16.62
CA MET A 140 -8.00 -1.98 15.78
C MET A 140 -6.66 -2.39 15.17
N VAL A 141 -5.69 -1.47 15.08
CA VAL A 141 -4.50 -1.68 14.26
C VAL A 141 -3.23 -1.68 15.09
N VAL A 142 -2.54 -2.82 15.10
CA VAL A 142 -1.19 -2.92 15.72
C VAL A 142 -0.15 -2.41 14.73
N PHE A 143 0.66 -1.45 15.13
CA PHE A 143 1.77 -0.94 14.33
C PHE A 143 3.03 -1.77 14.56
N GLU A 144 3.63 -2.27 13.48
CA GLU A 144 4.82 -3.10 13.54
C GLU A 144 5.84 -2.76 12.47
N ASP A 145 7.10 -3.02 12.77
CA ASP A 145 8.23 -2.81 11.86
C ASP A 145 8.51 -4.10 11.07
N ALA A 146 8.30 -4.06 9.75
CA ALA A 146 8.51 -5.19 8.84
C ALA A 146 9.99 -5.60 8.69
N SER A 147 10.93 -4.82 9.23
CA SER A 147 12.36 -5.14 9.28
C SER A 147 12.71 -6.13 10.39
N ARG A 148 11.85 -6.30 11.41
CA ARG A 148 12.04 -7.25 12.51
C ARG A 148 12.14 -8.69 12.00
N HIS A 149 12.66 -9.60 12.83
CA HIS A 149 12.71 -11.04 12.54
C HIS A 149 11.31 -11.63 12.29
N TYR A 150 11.22 -12.63 11.41
CA TYR A 150 9.92 -13.14 10.92
C TYR A 150 9.01 -13.65 12.05
N ARG A 151 9.59 -14.31 13.05
CA ARG A 151 8.87 -14.77 14.25
C ARG A 151 8.22 -13.63 15.04
N SER A 152 8.83 -12.45 15.06
CA SER A 152 8.25 -11.26 15.70
C SER A 152 7.07 -10.74 14.88
N LEU A 153 7.20 -10.70 13.54
CA LEU A 153 6.09 -10.32 12.66
C LEU A 153 4.91 -11.26 12.83
N GLN A 154 5.15 -12.57 12.82
CA GLN A 154 4.11 -13.59 13.04
C GLN A 154 3.42 -13.41 14.40
N ARG A 155 4.17 -13.17 15.47
CA ARG A 155 3.58 -12.95 16.80
C ARG A 155 2.68 -11.72 16.81
N ALA A 156 3.15 -10.62 16.23
CA ALA A 156 2.39 -9.39 16.20
C ALA A 156 1.12 -9.51 15.33
N ALA A 157 1.22 -10.20 14.18
CA ALA A 157 0.08 -10.54 13.35
C ALA A 157 -0.94 -11.41 14.12
N ARG A 158 -0.49 -12.39 14.91
CA ARG A 158 -1.40 -13.22 15.74
C ARG A 158 -2.09 -12.45 16.86
N SER A 159 -1.42 -11.45 17.45
CA SER A 159 -2.05 -10.59 18.46
C SER A 159 -2.99 -9.54 17.86
N ALA A 160 -2.87 -9.27 16.57
CA ALA A 160 -3.64 -8.28 15.84
C ALA A 160 -5.00 -8.83 15.40
N THR A 161 -5.94 -8.97 16.34
CA THR A 161 -7.29 -9.48 16.05
C THR A 161 -8.08 -8.57 15.12
N ALA A 162 -7.85 -7.26 15.19
CA ALA A 162 -8.64 -6.25 14.49
C ALA A 162 -7.92 -5.61 13.29
N GLY A 163 -6.65 -5.95 13.02
CA GLY A 163 -5.86 -5.43 11.90
C GLY A 163 -4.40 -5.14 12.26
N VAL A 164 -3.54 -5.07 11.24
CA VAL A 164 -2.09 -4.81 11.41
C VAL A 164 -1.61 -3.75 10.41
N CYS A 165 -0.77 -2.83 10.88
CA CYS A 165 -0.10 -1.84 10.04
C CYS A 165 1.41 -2.08 10.05
N TRP A 166 1.95 -2.40 8.89
CA TRP A 166 3.38 -2.62 8.68
C TRP A 166 4.08 -1.33 8.26
N THR A 167 5.15 -1.01 8.96
CA THR A 167 6.06 0.10 8.68
C THR A 167 7.38 -0.43 8.10
N ALA A 168 8.23 0.47 7.59
CA ALA A 168 9.54 0.14 7.00
C ALA A 168 9.49 -0.88 5.85
N VAL A 169 8.41 -0.87 5.06
CA VAL A 169 8.23 -1.73 3.88
C VAL A 169 8.86 -1.03 2.68
N ASP A 170 10.19 -1.11 2.59
CA ASP A 170 11.03 -0.40 1.60
C ASP A 170 11.61 -1.33 0.52
N ARG A 171 11.42 -2.64 0.66
CA ARG A 171 11.97 -3.68 -0.23
C ARG A 171 10.99 -4.83 -0.37
N ALA A 172 11.03 -5.52 -1.53
CA ALA A 172 10.15 -6.66 -1.83
C ALA A 172 10.21 -7.74 -0.75
N ARG A 173 11.41 -8.02 -0.21
CA ARG A 173 11.61 -8.98 0.87
C ARG A 173 10.75 -8.68 2.11
N ARG A 174 10.61 -7.40 2.50
CA ARG A 174 9.82 -7.02 3.68
C ARG A 174 8.32 -7.10 3.40
N LEU A 175 7.90 -6.72 2.19
CA LEU A 175 6.52 -6.87 1.74
C LEU A 175 6.06 -8.34 1.75
N HIS A 176 6.87 -9.25 1.20
CA HIS A 176 6.53 -10.68 1.19
C HIS A 176 6.37 -11.23 2.61
N ARG A 177 7.31 -10.89 3.52
CA ARG A 177 7.27 -11.33 4.92
C ARG A 177 6.03 -10.81 5.66
N ALA A 178 5.63 -9.56 5.42
CA ALA A 178 4.40 -9.00 5.99
C ALA A 178 3.16 -9.78 5.51
N ARG A 179 3.06 -10.08 4.20
CA ARG A 179 1.97 -10.88 3.63
C ARG A 179 1.91 -12.29 4.22
N TRP A 180 3.05 -12.96 4.31
CA TRP A 180 3.13 -14.30 4.87
C TRP A 180 2.79 -14.34 6.35
N ALA A 181 3.29 -13.38 7.13
CA ALA A 181 2.98 -13.27 8.55
C ALA A 181 1.47 -13.10 8.77
N MET A 182 0.81 -12.26 7.96
CA MET A 182 -0.64 -12.10 8.00
C MET A 182 -1.41 -13.37 7.63
N ALA A 183 -1.01 -14.02 6.53
CA ALA A 183 -1.66 -15.25 6.06
C ALA A 183 -1.52 -16.39 7.07
N GLU A 184 -0.32 -16.59 7.59
CA GLU A 184 -0.02 -17.61 8.60
C GLU A 184 -0.72 -17.35 9.93
N ALA A 185 -0.84 -16.08 10.33
CA ALA A 185 -1.59 -15.70 11.53
C ALA A 185 -3.11 -15.67 11.31
N ARG A 186 -3.56 -15.90 10.07
CA ARG A 186 -4.96 -15.82 9.65
C ARG A 186 -5.63 -14.51 10.09
N VAL A 187 -4.92 -13.40 9.93
CA VAL A 187 -5.40 -12.06 10.33
C VAL A 187 -6.70 -11.77 9.60
N ASN A 188 -7.79 -11.69 10.35
CA ASN A 188 -9.10 -11.43 9.78
C ASN A 188 -9.37 -9.93 9.61
N GLY A 189 -8.65 -9.05 10.32
CA GLY A 189 -8.71 -7.60 10.13
C GLY A 189 -7.99 -7.10 8.87
N PRO A 190 -8.04 -5.79 8.59
CA PRO A 190 -7.29 -5.20 7.49
C PRO A 190 -5.77 -5.29 7.69
N GLY A 191 -5.07 -5.50 6.59
CA GLY A 191 -3.65 -5.25 6.47
C GLY A 191 -3.41 -3.84 5.95
N LEU A 192 -2.55 -3.09 6.63
CA LEU A 192 -2.09 -1.78 6.20
C LEU A 192 -0.57 -1.77 5.97
N LEU A 193 -0.12 -1.06 4.95
CA LEU A 193 1.28 -0.66 4.80
C LEU A 193 1.37 0.86 4.95
N LEU A 194 2.25 1.33 5.82
CA LEU A 194 2.50 2.77 5.95
C LEU A 194 3.71 3.17 5.09
N ASN A 195 3.49 4.10 4.16
CA ASN A 195 4.52 4.73 3.33
C ASN A 195 5.44 3.70 2.64
N ALA A 196 4.84 2.66 2.03
CA ALA A 196 5.62 1.64 1.34
C ALA A 196 6.31 2.22 0.10
N ALA A 197 7.64 2.15 0.07
CA ALA A 197 8.47 2.80 -0.96
C ALA A 197 8.64 1.97 -2.25
N LEU A 198 7.76 0.99 -2.48
CA LEU A 198 7.80 0.10 -3.64
C LEU A 198 6.39 -0.17 -4.19
N PRO A 199 6.28 -0.70 -5.42
CA PRO A 199 5.03 -1.25 -5.91
C PRO A 199 4.48 -2.33 -4.97
N THR A 200 3.19 -2.24 -4.65
CA THR A 200 2.50 -3.17 -3.73
C THR A 200 1.28 -3.78 -4.43
N PRO A 201 1.46 -4.73 -5.38
CA PRO A 201 0.35 -5.31 -6.13
C PRO A 201 -0.72 -5.91 -5.22
N GLY A 202 -1.99 -5.59 -5.44
CA GLY A 202 -3.11 -6.03 -4.61
C GLY A 202 -3.37 -5.20 -3.35
N TRP A 203 -2.57 -4.17 -3.07
CA TRP A 203 -2.81 -3.23 -1.97
C TRP A 203 -3.36 -1.93 -2.55
N VAL A 204 -4.57 -1.55 -2.15
CA VAL A 204 -5.21 -0.32 -2.64
C VAL A 204 -4.55 0.90 -1.99
N SER A 205 -4.23 1.92 -2.77
CA SER A 205 -3.64 3.16 -2.26
C SER A 205 -4.70 4.01 -1.56
N LEU A 206 -4.42 4.43 -0.33
CA LEU A 206 -5.21 5.38 0.46
C LEU A 206 -4.31 6.52 0.91
N HIS A 207 -4.86 7.71 1.12
CA HIS A 207 -4.13 8.84 1.67
C HIS A 207 -5.08 9.91 2.22
N ALA A 208 -4.52 10.91 2.91
CA ALA A 208 -5.20 12.13 3.32
C ALA A 208 -4.72 13.38 2.54
N ARG A 209 -3.99 13.20 1.44
CA ARG A 209 -3.52 14.33 0.62
C ARG A 209 -4.70 14.97 -0.14
N CYS A 210 -4.85 16.27 0.04
CA CYS A 210 -5.71 17.11 -0.78
C CYS A 210 -4.87 17.82 -1.83
N GLN A 211 -5.39 17.97 -3.04
CA GLN A 211 -4.81 18.83 -4.07
C GLN A 211 -4.95 20.31 -3.69
N ASP A 212 -4.05 21.17 -4.18
CA ASP A 212 -4.25 22.61 -4.07
C ASP A 212 -5.58 23.02 -4.74
N TRP A 213 -6.33 23.91 -4.09
CA TRP A 213 -7.66 24.29 -4.58
C TRP A 213 -7.62 24.98 -5.95
N GLY A 214 -6.59 25.78 -6.21
CA GLY A 214 -6.39 26.45 -7.49
C GLY A 214 -6.03 25.47 -8.60
N GLU A 215 -5.11 24.54 -8.33
CA GLU A 215 -4.74 23.49 -9.29
C GLU A 215 -5.92 22.55 -9.60
N ALA A 216 -6.68 22.15 -8.58
CA ALA A 216 -7.87 21.33 -8.73
C ALA A 216 -8.93 22.01 -9.62
N ALA A 217 -9.19 23.30 -9.37
CA ALA A 217 -10.11 24.07 -10.18
C ALA A 217 -9.59 24.29 -11.60
N ALA A 218 -8.29 24.54 -11.80
CA ALA A 218 -7.71 24.68 -13.13
C ALA A 218 -7.89 23.39 -13.95
N ALA A 219 -7.61 22.21 -13.36
CA ALA A 219 -7.79 20.92 -14.01
C ALA A 219 -9.26 20.68 -14.44
N LEU A 220 -10.22 21.05 -13.58
CA LEU A 220 -11.65 20.95 -13.91
C LEU A 220 -12.09 21.99 -14.96
N ALA A 221 -11.52 23.19 -14.93
CA ALA A 221 -11.80 24.24 -15.91
C ALA A 221 -11.33 23.82 -17.31
N GLU A 222 -10.13 23.24 -17.42
CA GLU A 222 -9.59 22.69 -18.67
C GLU A 222 -10.48 21.59 -19.24
N ALA A 223 -11.13 20.79 -18.38
CA ALA A 223 -12.10 19.79 -18.78
C ALA A 223 -13.49 20.36 -19.12
N GLY A 224 -13.71 21.68 -19.00
CA GLY A 224 -14.97 22.34 -19.33
C GLY A 224 -16.02 22.34 -18.22
N VAL A 225 -15.63 22.15 -16.95
CA VAL A 225 -16.57 22.30 -15.82
C VAL A 225 -17.01 23.77 -15.68
N PRO A 226 -18.32 24.07 -15.61
CA PRO A 226 -18.82 25.46 -15.55
C PRO A 226 -18.44 26.23 -14.28
N ASP A 227 -18.46 25.59 -13.12
CA ASP A 227 -18.05 26.18 -11.83
C ASP A 227 -16.96 25.32 -11.18
N PRO A 228 -15.72 25.39 -11.71
CA PRO A 228 -14.67 24.42 -11.38
C PRO A 228 -14.20 24.56 -9.92
N ALA A 229 -14.20 25.77 -9.38
CA ALA A 229 -13.78 26.01 -8.00
C ALA A 229 -14.77 25.43 -6.98
N ARG A 230 -16.08 25.57 -7.25
CA ARG A 230 -17.15 24.96 -6.46
C ARG A 230 -17.13 23.45 -6.56
N GLU A 231 -17.02 22.91 -7.78
CA GLU A 231 -16.97 21.47 -8.01
C GLU A 231 -15.74 20.84 -7.31
N ALA A 232 -14.55 21.43 -7.43
CA ALA A 232 -13.34 20.97 -6.74
C ALA A 232 -13.52 20.94 -5.21
N ALA A 233 -14.11 22.00 -4.64
CA ALA A 233 -14.41 22.07 -3.22
C ALA A 233 -15.42 21.00 -2.78
N LEU A 234 -16.45 20.73 -3.59
CA LEU A 234 -17.43 19.68 -3.33
C LEU A 234 -16.83 18.28 -3.49
N LEU A 235 -15.86 18.08 -4.36
CA LEU A 235 -15.09 16.83 -4.44
C LEU A 235 -14.07 16.69 -3.29
N GLY A 236 -14.05 17.61 -2.32
CA GLY A 236 -13.17 17.55 -1.16
C GLY A 236 -11.68 17.70 -1.49
N LEU A 237 -11.38 18.25 -2.67
CA LEU A 237 -10.02 18.38 -3.21
C LEU A 237 -9.29 17.03 -3.32
N GLU A 238 -10.03 15.94 -3.54
CA GLU A 238 -9.46 14.61 -3.75
C GLU A 238 -8.87 14.48 -5.17
N PRO A 239 -7.56 14.22 -5.33
CA PRO A 239 -6.92 14.11 -6.65
C PRO A 239 -7.59 13.08 -7.58
N GLU A 240 -7.93 11.90 -7.06
CA GLU A 240 -8.55 10.82 -7.82
C GLU A 240 -9.95 11.19 -8.32
N ALA A 241 -10.75 11.86 -7.48
CA ALA A 241 -12.10 12.29 -7.85
C ALA A 241 -12.07 13.42 -8.89
N ILE A 242 -11.14 14.38 -8.74
CA ILE A 242 -10.91 15.45 -9.71
C ILE A 242 -10.51 14.86 -11.07
N THR A 243 -9.54 13.93 -11.07
CA THR A 243 -9.07 13.26 -12.29
C THR A 243 -10.19 12.49 -12.98
N LEU A 244 -10.97 11.72 -12.22
CA LEU A 244 -12.11 10.97 -12.76
C LEU A 244 -13.17 11.91 -13.33
N ARG A 245 -13.48 13.03 -12.65
CA ARG A 245 -14.46 14.02 -13.12
C ARG A 245 -14.04 14.64 -14.45
N ALA A 246 -12.76 15.01 -14.57
CA ALA A 246 -12.19 15.55 -15.80
C ALA A 246 -12.24 14.51 -16.94
N ALA A 247 -11.86 13.26 -16.65
CA ALA A 247 -11.92 12.17 -17.62
C ALA A 247 -13.35 11.96 -18.15
N MET A 248 -14.35 11.91 -17.27
CA MET A 248 -15.75 11.76 -17.65
C MET A 248 -16.19 12.81 -18.68
N LEU A 249 -15.80 14.08 -18.50
CA LEU A 249 -16.12 15.14 -19.47
C LEU A 249 -15.41 14.94 -20.81
N GLY A 250 -14.14 14.51 -20.79
CA GLY A 250 -13.40 14.15 -21.99
C GLY A 250 -14.05 13.01 -22.80
N PHE A 251 -14.75 12.10 -22.14
CA PHE A 251 -15.55 11.04 -22.78
C PHE A 251 -16.97 11.47 -23.16
N GLY A 252 -17.36 12.73 -22.95
CA GLY A 252 -18.72 13.23 -23.21
C GLY A 252 -19.77 12.58 -22.31
N ALA A 253 -19.37 12.13 -21.12
CA ALA A 253 -20.29 11.53 -20.16
C ALA A 253 -21.38 12.52 -19.73
N PRO A 254 -22.60 12.04 -19.43
CA PRO A 254 -23.62 12.87 -18.82
C PRO A 254 -23.12 13.45 -17.48
N PRO A 255 -23.67 14.61 -17.04
CA PRO A 255 -23.32 15.15 -15.74
C PRO A 255 -23.71 14.14 -14.63
N PRO A 256 -22.86 13.97 -13.60
CA PRO A 256 -23.19 13.12 -12.47
C PRO A 256 -24.41 13.66 -11.72
N PRO A 257 -25.06 12.82 -10.89
CA PRO A 257 -26.10 13.31 -9.98
C PRO A 257 -25.55 14.42 -9.08
N ALA A 258 -26.45 15.28 -8.60
CA ALA A 258 -26.06 16.39 -7.74
C ALA A 258 -25.24 15.90 -6.52
N PRO A 259 -24.18 16.64 -6.15
CA PRO A 259 -23.34 16.30 -5.01
C PRO A 259 -24.18 16.32 -3.73
N SER A 260 -23.85 15.43 -2.79
CA SER A 260 -24.55 15.35 -1.51
C SER A 260 -24.15 16.55 -0.68
N LEU A 261 -25.13 17.12 0.03
CA LEU A 261 -24.89 18.14 1.03
C LEU A 261 -24.58 17.54 2.41
N ASP A 262 -24.54 16.21 2.53
CA ASP A 262 -23.95 15.57 3.70
C ASP A 262 -22.43 15.81 3.70
N PRO A 263 -21.89 16.54 4.70
CA PRO A 263 -20.47 16.84 4.79
C PRO A 263 -19.58 15.59 4.92
N LEU A 264 -20.15 14.44 5.32
CA LEU A 264 -19.45 13.17 5.45
C LEU A 264 -19.59 12.25 4.24
N ALA A 265 -20.38 12.63 3.23
CA ALA A 265 -20.51 11.84 2.02
C ALA A 265 -19.19 11.78 1.23
N ASP A 266 -18.88 10.57 0.75
CA ASP A 266 -17.75 10.29 -0.14
C ASP A 266 -18.16 10.53 -1.59
N GLU A 267 -18.00 11.77 -2.06
CA GLU A 267 -18.33 12.13 -3.44
C GLU A 267 -17.46 11.42 -4.47
N GLY A 268 -16.20 11.09 -4.14
CA GLY A 268 -15.34 10.30 -5.02
C GLY A 268 -15.92 8.91 -5.28
N ALA A 269 -16.43 8.24 -4.24
CA ALA A 269 -17.09 6.93 -4.38
C ALA A 269 -18.40 7.04 -5.18
N ARG A 270 -19.22 8.07 -4.95
CA ARG A 270 -20.45 8.31 -5.74
C ARG A 270 -20.15 8.58 -7.21
N LEU A 271 -19.08 9.33 -7.48
CA LEU A 271 -18.62 9.59 -8.84
C LEU A 271 -18.13 8.31 -9.52
N ALA A 272 -17.40 7.46 -8.80
CA ALA A 272 -17.00 6.13 -9.29
C ALA A 272 -18.18 5.22 -9.60
N ASP A 273 -19.18 5.15 -8.72
CA ASP A 273 -20.41 4.38 -8.95
C ASP A 273 -21.14 4.83 -10.23
N HIS A 274 -21.29 6.15 -10.40
CA HIS A 274 -21.86 6.69 -11.62
C HIS A 274 -21.00 6.39 -12.86
N ALA A 275 -19.68 6.59 -12.78
CA ALA A 275 -18.77 6.30 -13.89
C ALA A 275 -18.76 4.81 -14.29
N ALA A 276 -18.93 3.90 -13.33
CA ALA A 276 -18.99 2.46 -13.58
C ALA A 276 -20.25 2.05 -14.38
N SER A 277 -21.32 2.85 -14.31
CA SER A 277 -22.54 2.64 -15.10
C SER A 277 -22.40 3.08 -16.57
N LEU A 278 -21.32 3.80 -16.91
CA LEU A 278 -21.11 4.39 -18.23
C LEU A 278 -20.16 3.53 -19.09
N PRO A 279 -20.49 3.27 -20.36
CA PRO A 279 -19.63 2.51 -21.26
C PRO A 279 -18.25 3.15 -21.45
N GLY A 280 -17.19 2.35 -21.35
CA GLY A 280 -15.81 2.78 -21.63
C GLY A 280 -15.08 3.48 -20.49
N LEU A 281 -15.78 3.85 -19.40
CA LEU A 281 -15.17 4.56 -18.27
C LEU A 281 -14.65 3.67 -17.15
N ALA A 282 -15.09 2.41 -17.06
CA ALA A 282 -14.72 1.49 -15.98
C ALA A 282 -13.20 1.34 -15.77
N LEU A 283 -12.41 1.36 -16.84
CA LEU A 283 -10.94 1.24 -16.78
C LEU A 283 -10.23 2.52 -16.34
N THR A 284 -10.94 3.66 -16.31
CA THR A 284 -10.41 4.95 -15.88
C THR A 284 -10.61 5.20 -14.39
N ILE A 285 -11.46 4.40 -13.73
CA ILE A 285 -11.79 4.58 -12.31
C ILE A 285 -10.58 4.16 -11.46
N PRO A 286 -10.02 5.07 -10.64
CA PRO A 286 -8.94 4.73 -9.72
C PRO A 286 -9.33 3.59 -8.76
N PRO A 287 -8.44 2.62 -8.48
CA PRO A 287 -8.73 1.51 -7.58
C PRO A 287 -9.19 1.93 -6.18
N SER A 288 -8.68 3.05 -5.66
CA SER A 288 -9.11 3.62 -4.38
C SER A 288 -10.60 3.98 -4.37
N LEU A 289 -11.10 4.57 -5.46
CA LEU A 289 -12.51 4.91 -5.61
C LEU A 289 -13.38 3.67 -5.81
N LEU A 290 -12.92 2.68 -6.59
CA LEU A 290 -13.62 1.39 -6.74
C LEU A 290 -13.81 0.70 -5.38
N GLN A 291 -12.77 0.67 -4.54
CA GLN A 291 -12.85 0.08 -3.20
C GLN A 291 -13.90 0.77 -2.33
N ARG A 292 -13.88 2.11 -2.29
CA ARG A 292 -14.82 2.88 -1.46
C ARG A 292 -16.25 2.84 -1.95
N ALA A 293 -16.45 2.71 -3.26
CA ALA A 293 -17.75 2.49 -3.87
C ALA A 293 -18.28 1.05 -3.69
N GLY A 294 -17.48 0.13 -3.13
CA GLY A 294 -17.85 -1.29 -3.03
C GLY A 294 -17.93 -1.99 -4.39
N LEU A 295 -17.31 -1.41 -5.41
CA LEU A 295 -17.28 -1.97 -6.76
C LEU A 295 -16.20 -3.06 -6.88
N PRO A 296 -16.37 -4.01 -7.82
CA PRO A 296 -15.35 -5.02 -8.07
C PRO A 296 -14.00 -4.38 -8.41
N LEU A 297 -13.02 -4.59 -7.53
CA LEU A 297 -11.63 -4.27 -7.82
C LEU A 297 -11.11 -5.30 -8.83
N ALA A 298 -10.80 -4.86 -10.04
CA ALA A 298 -9.88 -5.60 -10.90
C ALA A 298 -8.50 -5.53 -10.21
N VAL A 299 -8.25 -6.43 -9.27
CA VAL A 299 -6.95 -6.55 -8.63
C VAL A 299 -5.97 -6.83 -9.76
N ALA A 300 -5.02 -5.91 -9.95
CA ALA A 300 -3.98 -6.07 -10.97
C ALA A 300 -3.37 -7.46 -10.79
N ALA A 301 -3.55 -8.31 -11.82
CA ALA A 301 -3.04 -9.65 -11.77
C ALA A 301 -1.52 -9.57 -11.50
N PRO A 302 -0.95 -10.46 -10.67
CA PRO A 302 0.48 -10.49 -10.43
C PRO A 302 1.22 -10.53 -11.78
N THR A 303 1.97 -9.45 -12.04
CA THR A 303 2.54 -9.17 -13.35
C THR A 303 3.82 -9.97 -13.56
N THR A 304 4.55 -10.24 -12.47
CA THR A 304 5.80 -11.00 -12.51
C THR A 304 5.62 -12.46 -12.06
N ALA A 305 6.49 -13.35 -12.55
CA ALA A 305 6.52 -14.74 -12.09
C ALA A 305 6.79 -14.85 -10.59
N LEU A 306 7.62 -13.94 -10.05
CA LEU A 306 7.90 -13.84 -8.62
C LEU A 306 6.63 -13.50 -7.82
N GLU A 307 5.86 -12.49 -8.25
CA GLU A 307 4.61 -12.12 -7.59
C GLU A 307 3.60 -13.27 -7.62
N ARG A 308 3.49 -13.99 -8.75
CA ARG A 308 2.61 -15.17 -8.85
C ARG A 308 2.98 -16.24 -7.81
N ARG A 309 4.26 -16.53 -7.66
CA ARG A 309 4.78 -17.49 -6.65
C ARG A 309 4.46 -17.03 -5.23
N VAL A 310 4.67 -15.75 -4.92
CA VAL A 310 4.38 -15.18 -3.60
C VAL A 310 2.87 -15.23 -3.29
N THR A 311 2.01 -14.89 -4.25
CA THR A 311 0.56 -14.96 -4.09
C THR A 311 0.10 -16.41 -3.89
N ALA A 312 0.56 -17.35 -4.71
CA ALA A 312 0.24 -18.76 -4.54
C ALA A 312 0.67 -19.31 -3.17
N LEU A 313 1.81 -18.85 -2.65
CA LEU A 313 2.27 -19.20 -1.31
C LEU A 313 1.37 -18.59 -0.22
N VAL A 314 0.93 -17.33 -0.36
CA VAL A 314 -0.04 -16.72 0.55
C VAL A 314 -1.34 -17.52 0.59
N ASP A 315 -1.88 -17.89 -0.56
CA ASP A 315 -3.11 -18.68 -0.66
C ASP A 315 -2.94 -20.07 -0.04
N ALA A 316 -1.79 -20.72 -0.27
CA ALA A 316 -1.45 -22.00 0.36
C ALA A 316 -1.37 -21.89 1.88
N LEU A 317 -0.80 -20.80 2.42
CA LEU A 317 -0.74 -20.57 3.87
C LEU A 317 -2.12 -20.33 4.47
N TRP A 318 -3.03 -19.67 3.75
CA TRP A 318 -4.41 -19.50 4.15
C TRP A 318 -5.18 -20.84 4.20
N ALA A 319 -4.94 -21.70 3.20
CA ALA A 319 -5.57 -23.01 3.10
C ALA A 319 -4.93 -24.07 4.00
N ALA A 320 -3.70 -23.85 4.48
CA ALA A 320 -2.96 -24.82 5.27
C ALA A 320 -3.72 -25.17 6.56
N GLU A 321 -4.04 -26.45 6.72
CA GLU A 321 -4.58 -26.99 7.97
C GLU A 321 -3.48 -27.00 9.04
N GLU A 322 -3.86 -26.73 10.29
CA GLU A 322 -2.89 -26.69 11.38
C GLU A 322 -2.30 -28.06 11.72
N ALA A 323 -2.91 -29.14 11.24
CA ALA A 323 -2.60 -30.52 11.59
C ALA A 323 -1.68 -31.26 10.59
N SER A 324 -1.32 -30.67 9.43
CA SER A 324 -0.50 -31.34 8.41
C SER A 324 0.86 -30.69 8.22
N ALA A 325 1.92 -31.49 8.11
CA ALA A 325 3.29 -31.02 7.88
C ALA A 325 3.56 -30.56 6.43
N GLU A 326 2.87 -31.15 5.45
CA GLU A 326 3.21 -31.03 4.03
C GLU A 326 3.10 -29.59 3.47
N PRO A 327 2.03 -28.81 3.77
CA PRO A 327 1.96 -27.41 3.34
C PRO A 327 3.12 -26.57 3.88
N TRP A 328 3.55 -26.83 5.12
CA TRP A 328 4.66 -26.11 5.76
C TRP A 328 6.02 -26.49 5.17
N LEU A 329 6.21 -27.76 4.77
CA LEU A 329 7.41 -28.17 4.03
C LEU A 329 7.50 -27.47 2.68
N LYS A 330 6.40 -27.46 1.93
CA LYS A 330 6.33 -26.77 0.63
C LYS A 330 6.59 -25.28 0.79
N ALA A 331 5.94 -24.63 1.76
CA ALA A 331 6.15 -23.23 2.07
C ALA A 331 7.60 -22.92 2.48
N SER A 332 8.21 -23.76 3.31
CA SER A 332 9.61 -23.60 3.76
C SER A 332 10.59 -23.62 2.58
N ARG A 333 10.46 -24.60 1.69
CA ARG A 333 11.28 -24.71 0.46
C ARG A 333 11.11 -23.49 -0.43
N GLU A 334 9.87 -23.09 -0.67
CA GLU A 334 9.56 -21.91 -1.48
C GLU A 334 10.14 -20.62 -0.87
N ALA A 335 10.06 -20.44 0.44
CA ALA A 335 10.70 -19.31 1.12
C ALA A 335 12.23 -19.32 0.96
N LEU A 336 12.89 -20.48 0.99
CA LEU A 336 14.34 -20.56 0.74
C LEU A 336 14.69 -20.14 -0.68
N ASP A 337 13.96 -20.65 -1.67
CA ASP A 337 14.16 -20.31 -3.08
C ASP A 337 13.96 -18.80 -3.33
N LEU A 338 13.09 -18.17 -2.55
CA LEU A 338 12.84 -16.73 -2.58
C LEU A 338 13.85 -15.91 -1.74
N GLY A 339 14.79 -16.55 -1.05
CA GLY A 339 15.81 -15.86 -0.23
C GLY A 339 15.32 -15.41 1.16
N HIS A 340 14.38 -16.14 1.75
CA HIS A 340 13.79 -15.86 3.07
C HIS A 340 14.07 -16.98 4.09
N PRO A 341 15.35 -17.18 4.47
CA PRO A 341 15.73 -18.32 5.31
C PRO A 341 15.18 -18.26 6.73
N ASP A 342 14.81 -17.07 7.23
CA ASP A 342 14.18 -16.90 8.54
C ASP A 342 12.72 -17.35 8.58
N ALA A 343 11.95 -17.09 7.50
CA ALA A 343 10.61 -17.63 7.33
C ALA A 343 10.67 -19.14 7.11
N ALA A 344 11.58 -19.58 6.25
CA ALA A 344 11.80 -21.00 5.97
C ALA A 344 12.13 -21.81 7.22
N LEU A 345 13.01 -21.29 8.09
CA LEU A 345 13.35 -21.91 9.38
C LEU A 345 12.10 -22.07 10.24
N THR A 346 11.28 -21.03 10.35
CA THR A 346 10.06 -21.03 11.17
C THR A 346 9.08 -22.10 10.68
N TRP A 347 8.91 -22.22 9.36
CA TRP A 347 8.01 -23.20 8.75
C TRP A 347 8.56 -24.63 8.79
N ALA A 348 9.86 -24.83 8.60
CA ALA A 348 10.51 -26.13 8.78
C ALA A 348 10.35 -26.65 10.22
N GLN A 349 10.53 -25.78 11.22
CA GLN A 349 10.28 -26.12 12.62
C GLN A 349 8.81 -26.49 12.88
N ARG A 350 7.86 -25.84 12.19
CA ARG A 350 6.45 -26.18 12.30
C ARG A 350 6.14 -27.52 11.63
N ALA A 351 6.66 -27.75 10.43
CA ALA A 351 6.55 -29.03 9.73
C ALA A 351 7.10 -30.18 10.58
N ALA A 352 8.28 -30.01 11.20
CA ALA A 352 8.89 -31.03 12.05
C ALA A 352 8.01 -31.40 13.26
N ARG A 353 7.30 -30.43 13.85
CA ARG A 353 6.36 -30.69 14.96
C ARG A 353 5.08 -31.40 14.52
N LEU A 354 4.67 -31.24 13.26
CA LEU A 354 3.45 -31.81 12.68
C LEU A 354 3.72 -33.10 11.91
N ALA A 355 4.99 -33.50 11.77
CA ALA A 355 5.37 -34.69 11.02
C ALA A 355 4.88 -35.94 11.77
N ASP A 356 4.09 -36.74 11.08
CA ASP A 356 3.41 -37.95 11.55
C ASP A 356 3.99 -39.23 10.91
N SER A 357 4.93 -39.09 9.98
CA SER A 357 5.63 -40.21 9.34
C SER A 357 7.16 -40.03 9.40
N PRO A 358 7.95 -41.12 9.42
CA PRO A 358 9.41 -41.04 9.38
C PRO A 358 9.94 -40.25 8.17
N GLU A 359 9.27 -40.39 7.03
CA GLU A 359 9.57 -39.63 5.81
C GLU A 359 9.40 -38.13 6.03
N ARG A 360 8.24 -37.70 6.56
CA ARG A 360 7.96 -36.28 6.83
C ARG A 360 8.91 -35.70 7.87
N VAL A 361 9.30 -36.49 8.87
CA VAL A 361 10.32 -36.08 9.87
C VAL A 361 11.65 -35.82 9.18
N ALA A 362 12.13 -36.74 8.35
CA ALA A 362 13.39 -36.59 7.63
C ALA A 362 13.38 -35.39 6.67
N LEU A 363 12.28 -35.19 5.93
CA LEU A 363 12.14 -34.03 5.03
C LEU A 363 12.06 -32.70 5.80
N ALA A 364 11.43 -32.68 6.98
CA ALA A 364 11.38 -31.50 7.83
C ALA A 364 12.74 -31.15 8.45
N GLU A 365 13.50 -32.16 8.88
CA GLU A 365 14.86 -31.96 9.37
C GLU A 365 15.78 -31.49 8.25
N GLN A 366 15.65 -32.03 7.05
CA GLN A 366 16.35 -31.50 5.89
C GLN A 366 16.04 -30.01 5.69
N ALA A 367 14.76 -29.64 5.62
CA ALA A 367 14.36 -28.24 5.45
C ALA A 367 14.91 -27.34 6.57
N LEU A 368 14.95 -27.84 7.81
CA LEU A 368 15.52 -27.15 8.96
C LEU A 368 17.03 -26.92 8.79
N GLY A 369 17.78 -27.95 8.38
CA GLY A 369 19.21 -27.86 8.11
C GLY A 369 19.53 -26.87 6.99
N LEU A 370 18.75 -26.88 5.90
CA LEU A 370 18.90 -25.92 4.80
C LEU A 370 18.67 -24.47 5.25
N ALA A 371 17.61 -24.25 6.03
CA ALA A 371 17.31 -22.92 6.53
C ALA A 371 18.38 -22.38 7.50
N ARG A 372 18.93 -23.25 8.36
CA ARG A 372 20.07 -22.92 9.23
C ARG A 372 21.32 -22.57 8.44
N LEU A 373 21.68 -23.40 7.46
CA LEU A 373 22.81 -23.14 6.57
C LEU A 373 22.67 -21.79 5.86
N ALA A 374 21.48 -21.49 5.33
CA ALA A 374 21.20 -20.23 4.64
C ALA A 374 21.22 -19.01 5.59
N LEU A 375 21.02 -19.19 6.89
CA LEU A 375 21.23 -18.18 7.92
C LEU A 375 22.70 -18.04 8.36
N GLY A 376 23.60 -18.89 7.86
CA GLY A 376 25.00 -18.96 8.30
C GLY A 376 25.17 -19.69 9.64
N ASP A 377 24.14 -20.37 10.13
CA ASP A 377 24.15 -21.10 11.39
C ASP A 377 24.72 -22.51 11.18
N VAL A 378 26.05 -22.57 11.04
CA VAL A 378 26.80 -23.82 10.78
C VAL A 378 27.24 -24.55 12.05
N SER A 379 27.10 -23.92 13.23
CA SER A 379 27.60 -24.42 14.51
C SER A 379 26.51 -24.93 15.46
N THR A 380 25.23 -24.86 15.07
CA THR A 380 24.15 -25.40 15.90
C THR A 380 24.12 -26.93 15.90
N GLN A 381 23.68 -27.48 17.02
CA GLN A 381 23.38 -28.91 17.16
C GLN A 381 21.89 -29.17 16.88
N PRO A 382 21.54 -30.23 16.13
CA PRO A 382 22.45 -31.09 15.36
C PRO A 382 23.02 -30.37 14.13
N ASP A 383 24.18 -30.85 13.65
CA ASP A 383 24.90 -30.29 12.49
C ASP A 383 23.96 -30.23 11.26
N PRO A 384 23.85 -29.07 10.57
CA PRO A 384 23.08 -28.94 9.33
C PRO A 384 23.36 -30.02 8.28
N SER A 385 24.61 -30.48 8.12
CA SER A 385 24.96 -31.59 7.21
C SER A 385 24.27 -32.89 7.59
N GLU A 386 24.22 -33.21 8.88
CA GLU A 386 23.54 -34.40 9.40
C GLU A 386 22.05 -34.30 9.11
N GLN A 387 21.44 -33.16 9.44
CA GLN A 387 20.02 -32.90 9.20
C GLN A 387 19.65 -32.99 7.72
N ILE A 388 20.46 -32.40 6.84
CA ILE A 388 20.22 -32.40 5.39
C ILE A 388 20.32 -33.83 4.82
N SER A 389 21.19 -34.68 5.39
CA SER A 389 21.41 -36.04 4.90
C SER A 389 20.32 -37.05 5.30
N ARG A 390 19.49 -36.73 6.33
CA ARG A 390 18.46 -37.63 6.88
C ARG A 390 17.57 -38.30 5.81
N PRO A 391 17.06 -37.60 4.77
CA PRO A 391 16.23 -38.24 3.76
C PRO A 391 16.92 -39.37 2.99
N LEU A 392 18.25 -39.35 2.84
CA LEU A 392 18.98 -40.37 2.08
C LEU A 392 18.89 -41.77 2.70
N ALA A 393 18.57 -41.86 4.00
CA ALA A 393 18.35 -43.11 4.71
C ALA A 393 16.95 -43.72 4.46
N LEU A 394 16.05 -42.99 3.81
CA LEU A 394 14.71 -43.50 3.47
C LEU A 394 14.81 -44.49 2.29
N PRO A 395 14.19 -45.68 2.39
CA PRO A 395 14.27 -46.69 1.35
C PRO A 395 13.55 -46.26 0.05
N ASP A 396 12.44 -45.54 0.18
CA ASP A 396 11.55 -45.18 -0.93
C ASP A 396 11.71 -43.71 -1.38
N LEU A 397 12.83 -43.05 -1.04
CA LEU A 397 13.08 -41.68 -1.47
C LEU A 397 13.13 -41.59 -2.99
N SER A 398 12.33 -40.70 -3.58
CA SER A 398 12.31 -40.49 -5.02
C SER A 398 13.69 -40.08 -5.55
N ALA A 399 13.98 -40.41 -6.82
CA ALA A 399 15.24 -40.04 -7.45
C ALA A 399 15.45 -38.50 -7.44
N ALA A 400 14.39 -37.73 -7.68
CA ALA A 400 14.42 -36.28 -7.65
C ALA A 400 14.76 -35.71 -6.26
N GLU A 401 14.18 -36.28 -5.19
CA GLU A 401 14.50 -35.85 -3.82
C GLU A 401 15.89 -36.29 -3.38
N ARG A 402 16.35 -37.46 -3.82
CA ARG A 402 17.73 -37.91 -3.60
C ARG A 402 18.73 -36.95 -4.25
N ALA A 403 18.53 -36.62 -5.52
CA ALA A 403 19.35 -35.67 -6.25
C ALA A 403 19.34 -34.27 -5.60
N ARG A 404 18.16 -33.79 -5.19
CA ARG A 404 18.02 -32.51 -4.47
C ARG A 404 18.76 -32.53 -3.12
N THR A 405 18.71 -33.64 -2.41
CA THR A 405 19.42 -33.81 -1.13
C THR A 405 20.93 -33.78 -1.33
N GLN A 406 21.45 -34.48 -2.34
CA GLN A 406 22.86 -34.46 -2.71
C GLN A 406 23.32 -33.05 -3.12
N LEU A 407 22.53 -32.35 -3.93
CA LEU A 407 22.79 -30.96 -4.33
C LEU A 407 22.97 -30.07 -3.10
N HIS A 408 22.08 -30.19 -2.13
CA HIS A 408 22.16 -29.40 -0.91
C HIS A 408 23.40 -29.73 -0.07
N LEU A 409 23.76 -31.00 0.08
CA LEU A 409 24.99 -31.38 0.77
C LEU A 409 26.24 -30.83 0.06
N ALA A 410 26.24 -30.79 -1.27
CA ALA A 410 27.32 -30.16 -2.04
C ALA A 410 27.42 -28.66 -1.73
N PHE A 411 26.28 -27.95 -1.63
CA PHE A 411 26.26 -26.56 -1.20
C PHE A 411 26.70 -26.35 0.25
N VAL A 412 26.47 -27.31 1.15
CA VAL A 412 27.01 -27.27 2.52
C VAL A 412 28.53 -27.36 2.49
N ALA A 413 29.10 -28.33 1.77
CA ALA A 413 30.55 -28.47 1.60
C ALA A 413 31.16 -27.18 1.02
N LEU A 414 30.51 -26.61 0.00
CA LEU A 414 30.92 -25.33 -0.60
C LEU A 414 30.92 -24.19 0.43
N THR A 415 29.85 -24.06 1.23
CA THR A 415 29.71 -23.00 2.24
C THR A 415 30.74 -23.14 3.37
N ARG A 416 31.17 -24.37 3.67
CA ARG A 416 32.23 -24.66 4.64
C ARG A 416 33.65 -24.48 4.09
N GLY A 417 33.79 -24.18 2.81
CA GLY A 417 35.09 -24.03 2.14
C GLY A 417 35.75 -25.36 1.75
N ASP A 418 35.05 -26.49 1.86
CA ASP A 418 35.53 -27.79 1.38
C ASP A 418 35.27 -27.90 -0.15
N LEU A 419 36.07 -27.16 -0.91
CA LEU A 419 35.87 -26.95 -2.34
C LEU A 419 36.03 -28.24 -3.15
N ASP A 420 36.97 -29.11 -2.79
CA ASP A 420 37.24 -30.37 -3.49
C ASP A 420 36.07 -31.34 -3.31
N ARG A 421 35.58 -31.48 -2.08
CA ARG A 421 34.39 -32.29 -1.81
C ARG A 421 33.18 -31.74 -2.52
N ALA A 422 32.95 -30.42 -2.44
CA ALA A 422 31.82 -29.78 -3.11
C ALA A 422 31.86 -30.01 -4.62
N ARG A 423 33.03 -29.87 -5.25
CA ARG A 423 33.24 -30.12 -6.68
C ARG A 423 32.89 -31.56 -7.04
N GLY A 424 33.47 -32.54 -6.34
CA GLY A 424 33.19 -33.96 -6.58
C GLY A 424 31.70 -34.31 -6.46
N MET A 425 31.01 -33.73 -5.48
CA MET A 425 29.56 -33.95 -5.32
C MET A 425 28.72 -33.30 -6.42
N PHE A 426 29.08 -32.11 -6.91
CA PHE A 426 28.38 -31.50 -8.05
C PHE A 426 28.62 -32.27 -9.35
N ASP A 427 29.84 -32.75 -9.58
CA ASP A 427 30.17 -33.55 -10.77
C ASP A 427 29.42 -34.90 -10.75
N GLU A 428 29.42 -35.60 -9.61
CA GLU A 428 28.66 -36.84 -9.43
C GLU A 428 27.16 -36.63 -9.65
N LEU A 429 26.60 -35.55 -9.09
CA LEU A 429 25.20 -35.21 -9.28
C LEU A 429 24.85 -34.92 -10.75
N LEU A 430 25.74 -34.25 -11.50
CA LEU A 430 25.50 -34.00 -12.92
C LEU A 430 25.51 -35.28 -13.77
N LEU A 431 26.22 -36.32 -13.32
CA LEU A 431 26.22 -37.64 -13.98
C LEU A 431 24.93 -38.42 -13.72
N THR A 432 24.24 -38.17 -12.61
CA THR A 432 23.00 -38.88 -12.24
C THR A 432 21.72 -38.17 -12.70
N LEU A 433 21.81 -36.89 -13.07
CA LEU A 433 20.65 -36.11 -13.52
C LEU A 433 20.35 -36.34 -15.01
N ASP A 434 19.30 -37.13 -15.27
CA ASP A 434 18.76 -37.36 -16.63
C ASP A 434 18.23 -36.10 -17.32
N ASP A 435 18.03 -36.17 -18.64
CA ASP A 435 17.51 -35.07 -19.47
C ASP A 435 15.98 -34.89 -19.39
N VAL A 436 15.43 -34.93 -18.18
CA VAL A 436 14.01 -34.67 -17.91
C VAL A 436 13.79 -33.26 -17.39
N GLU A 437 12.59 -32.72 -17.63
CA GLU A 437 12.17 -31.37 -17.23
C GLU A 437 12.42 -31.10 -15.73
N GLU A 438 12.10 -32.07 -14.88
CA GLU A 438 12.25 -32.00 -13.42
C GLU A 438 13.72 -31.82 -12.97
N HIS A 439 14.67 -32.36 -13.73
CA HIS A 439 16.10 -32.26 -13.44
C HIS A 439 16.76 -31.00 -13.99
N ARG A 440 16.10 -30.25 -14.88
CA ARG A 440 16.69 -29.06 -15.51
C ARG A 440 17.12 -28.01 -14.48
N GLY A 441 16.27 -27.75 -13.48
CA GLY A 441 16.56 -26.82 -12.40
C GLY A 441 17.75 -27.27 -11.52
N LEU A 442 17.80 -28.56 -11.19
CA LEU A 442 18.89 -29.15 -10.39
C LEU A 442 20.23 -29.10 -11.14
N ARG A 443 20.23 -29.40 -12.45
CA ARG A 443 21.43 -29.28 -13.31
C ARG A 443 21.95 -27.85 -13.36
N GLY A 444 21.06 -26.88 -13.55
CA GLY A 444 21.43 -25.46 -13.54
C GLY A 444 22.05 -25.03 -12.20
N ALA A 445 21.47 -25.46 -11.08
CA ALA A 445 22.00 -25.17 -9.75
C ALA A 445 23.38 -25.83 -9.50
N ALA A 446 23.56 -27.10 -9.90
CA ALA A 446 24.84 -27.80 -9.78
C ALA A 446 25.94 -27.13 -10.60
N LYS A 447 25.65 -26.77 -11.85
CA LYS A 447 26.58 -25.99 -12.71
C LYS A 447 26.91 -24.63 -12.10
N GLY A 448 25.91 -23.94 -11.53
CA GLY A 448 26.13 -22.70 -10.78
C GLY A 448 27.06 -22.90 -9.58
N GLY A 449 26.93 -24.00 -8.86
CA GLY A 449 27.84 -24.41 -7.77
C GLY A 449 29.29 -24.58 -8.24
N LEU A 450 29.50 -25.31 -9.34
CA LEU A 450 30.82 -25.47 -9.98
C LEU A 450 31.41 -24.13 -10.42
N GLY A 451 30.60 -23.24 -10.98
CA GLY A 451 31.01 -21.88 -11.33
C GLY A 451 31.50 -21.08 -10.12
N ARG A 452 30.81 -21.18 -8.97
CA ARG A 452 31.25 -20.53 -7.71
C ARG A 452 32.57 -21.10 -7.19
N ILE A 453 32.79 -22.41 -7.31
CA ILE A 453 34.06 -23.06 -6.95
C ILE A 453 35.18 -22.57 -7.87
N ALA A 454 34.95 -22.54 -9.19
CA ALA A 454 35.92 -22.04 -10.16
C ALA A 454 36.31 -20.58 -9.89
N LEU A 455 35.35 -19.73 -9.52
CA LEU A 455 35.63 -18.35 -9.10
C LEU A 455 36.48 -18.29 -7.82
N ALA A 456 36.17 -19.10 -6.81
CA ALA A 456 36.93 -19.14 -5.55
C ALA A 456 38.39 -19.60 -5.75
N LEU A 457 38.64 -20.45 -6.75
CA LEU A 457 39.97 -20.95 -7.12
C LEU A 457 40.70 -20.08 -8.16
N GLY A 458 40.07 -19.00 -8.66
CA GLY A 458 40.66 -18.14 -9.70
C GLY A 458 40.62 -18.73 -11.11
N GLU A 459 39.86 -19.81 -11.35
CA GLU A 459 39.72 -20.48 -12.64
C GLU A 459 38.68 -19.77 -13.55
N LEU A 460 38.94 -18.50 -13.92
CA LEU A 460 37.98 -17.64 -14.63
C LEU A 460 37.44 -18.21 -15.95
N THR A 461 38.25 -18.98 -16.69
CA THR A 461 37.84 -19.63 -17.95
C THR A 461 36.77 -20.70 -17.72
N ARG A 462 36.88 -21.46 -16.63
CA ARG A 462 35.88 -22.47 -16.24
C ARG A 462 34.65 -21.83 -15.61
N ALA A 463 34.82 -20.74 -14.87
CA ALA A 463 33.70 -19.97 -14.32
C ALA A 463 32.80 -19.35 -15.40
N ARG A 464 33.34 -19.06 -16.59
CA ARG A 464 32.61 -18.48 -17.74
C ARG A 464 32.11 -19.51 -18.75
N ALA A 465 32.45 -20.79 -18.60
CA ALA A 465 31.98 -21.81 -19.52
C ALA A 465 30.44 -21.81 -19.53
N PRO A 466 29.79 -21.75 -20.71
CA PRO A 466 28.33 -21.72 -20.79
C PRO A 466 27.77 -23.00 -20.16
N GLY A 467 26.95 -22.81 -19.13
CA GLY A 467 26.20 -23.87 -18.46
C GLY A 467 24.99 -24.33 -19.25
#